data_AF-A0AAE8W2T3-F1
#
_entry.id   AF-A0AAE8W2T3-F1
#
_cell.length_a   1.000
_cell.length_b   1.000
_cell.length_c   1.000
_cell.angle_alpha   90.00
_cell.angle_beta   90.00
_cell.angle_gamma   90.00
#
_symmetry.space_group_name_H-M   'P 1'
#
loop_
_entity.id
_entity.type
_entity.pdbx_description
1 polymer ?
#
loop_
_entity_poly.entity_id
_entity_poly.type
_entity_poly.pdbx_seq_one_letter_code
_entity_poly.pdbx_strand_id
1 'polypeptide(L)'
;MGLKPAELWSRFDWQGGNCFRCERTGLPVTEIGDITVAGETFILQACQWCVFRLEQLHYTMSERAVRRQRPRTPAPAPPRPITQWLTSVPLDRPPAHVA
;
A
#
# COMPACT_ATOMS: atom_id res chain seq x y z
N MET A 1 -9.52 -4.53 4.84
CA MET A 1 -10.92 -4.89 5.20
C MET A 1 -11.80 -4.11 4.23
N GLY A 2 -12.60 -4.79 3.38
CA GLY A 2 -13.34 -4.11 2.31
C GLY A 2 -14.57 -3.39 2.83
N LEU A 3 -14.69 -2.10 2.55
CA LEU A 3 -15.89 -1.31 2.88
C LEU A 3 -17.09 -1.88 2.11
N LYS A 4 -18.22 -2.12 2.79
CA LYS A 4 -19.45 -2.59 2.13
C LYS A 4 -20.08 -1.44 1.32
N PRO A 5 -20.62 -1.69 0.11
CA PRO A 5 -21.23 -0.64 -0.70
C PRO A 5 -22.29 0.17 0.04
N ALA A 6 -23.18 -0.49 0.79
CA ALA A 6 -24.25 0.18 1.52
C ALA A 6 -23.74 1.15 2.59
N GLU A 7 -22.63 0.82 3.27
CA GLU A 7 -22.01 1.67 4.28
C GLU A 7 -21.33 2.90 3.66
N LEU A 8 -20.78 2.75 2.45
CA LEU A 8 -20.28 3.89 1.71
C LEU A 8 -21.42 4.82 1.30
N TRP A 9 -22.51 4.25 0.78
CA TRP A 9 -23.63 5.03 0.28
C TRP A 9 -24.33 5.82 1.37
N SER A 10 -24.40 5.32 2.61
CA SER A 10 -25.00 6.06 3.72
C SER A 10 -24.23 7.32 4.13
N ARG A 11 -23.04 7.58 3.58
CA ARG A 11 -22.21 8.76 3.89
C ARG A 11 -22.52 9.98 3.04
N PHE A 12 -23.38 9.84 2.03
CA PHE A 12 -23.62 10.84 1.02
C PHE A 12 -25.11 11.17 0.90
N ASP A 13 -25.39 12.42 0.57
CA ASP A 13 -26.71 12.86 0.14
C ASP A 13 -26.85 12.59 -1.36
N TRP A 14 -27.75 11.65 -1.69
CA TRP A 14 -28.02 11.23 -3.07
C TRP A 14 -29.21 11.99 -3.63
N GLN A 15 -29.02 12.59 -4.79
CA GLN A 15 -30.06 13.28 -5.55
C GLN A 15 -30.14 12.77 -6.98
N GLY A 16 -31.27 12.99 -7.65
CA GLY A 16 -31.41 12.64 -9.06
C GLY A 16 -30.52 13.54 -9.93
N GLY A 17 -29.70 12.94 -10.80
CA GLY A 17 -28.82 13.72 -11.67
C GLY A 17 -28.05 12.88 -12.68
N ASN A 18 -26.93 13.43 -13.12
CA ASN A 18 -26.11 12.87 -14.19
C ASN A 18 -24.75 12.44 -13.63
N CYS A 19 -24.35 11.22 -13.92
CA CYS A 19 -23.05 10.75 -13.48
C CYS A 19 -21.97 11.17 -14.48
N PHE A 20 -21.03 12.02 -14.05
CA PHE A 20 -19.89 12.46 -14.85
C PHE A 20 -19.03 11.29 -15.35
N ARG A 21 -18.91 10.21 -14.57
CA ARG A 21 -17.99 9.10 -14.86
C ARG A 21 -18.54 8.06 -15.85
N CYS A 22 -19.83 7.74 -15.79
CA CYS A 22 -20.45 6.75 -16.67
C CYS A 22 -21.46 7.35 -17.66
N GLU A 23 -21.60 8.68 -17.65
CA GLU A 23 -22.44 9.47 -18.57
C GLU A 23 -23.94 9.13 -18.53
N ARG A 24 -24.37 8.29 -17.59
CA ARG A 24 -25.78 7.93 -17.39
C ARG A 24 -26.53 9.03 -16.64
N THR A 25 -27.77 9.26 -17.06
CA THR A 25 -28.70 10.24 -16.50
C THR A 25 -29.79 9.57 -15.68
N GLY A 26 -30.49 10.34 -14.84
CA GLY A 26 -31.61 9.84 -14.03
C GLY A 26 -31.19 8.86 -12.93
N LEU A 27 -29.93 8.92 -12.50
CA LEU A 27 -29.39 8.07 -11.44
C LEU A 27 -29.30 8.85 -10.12
N PRO A 28 -29.34 8.16 -8.96
CA PRO A 28 -28.91 8.75 -7.71
C PRO A 28 -27.41 9.07 -7.80
N VAL A 29 -27.08 10.35 -7.70
CA VAL A 29 -25.73 10.90 -7.74
C VAL A 29 -25.46 11.77 -6.52
N THR A 30 -24.18 11.93 -6.19
CA THR A 30 -23.71 12.85 -5.15
C THR A 30 -22.52 13.64 -5.67
N GLU A 31 -22.24 14.77 -5.04
CA GLU A 31 -21.07 15.59 -5.34
C GLU A 31 -19.79 14.88 -4.88
N ILE A 32 -18.79 14.83 -5.76
CA ILE A 32 -17.50 14.19 -5.49
C ILE A 32 -16.32 15.16 -5.56
N GLY A 33 -16.59 16.44 -5.83
CA GLY A 33 -15.60 17.49 -5.99
C GLY A 33 -15.91 18.37 -7.19
N ASP A 34 -14.93 19.15 -7.61
CA ASP A 34 -15.05 20.15 -8.66
C ASP A 34 -13.91 20.02 -9.69
N ILE A 35 -14.14 20.57 -10.88
CA ILE A 35 -13.13 20.72 -11.92
C ILE A 35 -13.18 22.13 -12.49
N THR A 36 -12.01 22.74 -12.70
CA THR A 36 -11.90 24.05 -13.32
C THR A 36 -11.43 23.91 -14.77
N VAL A 37 -12.22 24.44 -15.70
CA VAL A 37 -11.94 24.45 -17.15
C VAL A 37 -12.13 25.86 -17.67
N ALA A 38 -11.12 26.41 -18.35
CA ALA A 38 -11.16 27.76 -18.91
C ALA A 38 -11.51 28.88 -17.90
N GLY A 39 -11.19 28.68 -16.62
CA GLY A 39 -11.51 29.62 -15.54
C GLY A 39 -12.89 29.43 -14.92
N GLU A 40 -13.70 28.50 -15.42
CA GLU A 40 -15.01 28.16 -14.88
C GLU A 40 -14.93 26.87 -14.05
N THR A 41 -15.56 26.86 -12.89
CA THR A 41 -15.59 25.71 -11.98
C THR A 41 -16.92 24.98 -12.10
N PHE A 42 -16.84 23.67 -12.32
CA PHE A 42 -17.97 22.77 -12.47
C PHE A 42 -17.96 21.73 -11.38
N ILE A 43 -19.13 21.50 -10.76
CA ILE A 43 -19.30 20.44 -9.77
C ILE A 43 -19.39 19.08 -10.47
N LEU A 44 -18.57 18.14 -10.01
CA LEU A 44 -18.57 16.77 -10.47
C LEU A 44 -19.52 15.93 -9.63
N GLN A 45 -20.46 15.28 -10.30
CA GLN A 45 -21.38 14.34 -9.68
C GLN A 45 -21.11 12.90 -10.13
N ALA A 46 -21.24 11.94 -9.22
CA ALA A 46 -21.08 10.53 -9.55
C ALA A 46 -22.15 9.66 -8.91
N CYS A 47 -22.55 8.59 -9.59
CA CYS A 47 -23.50 7.63 -9.06
C CYS A 47 -22.87 6.70 -8.02
N GLN A 48 -23.71 6.03 -7.25
CA GLN A 48 -23.35 5.07 -6.19
C GLN A 48 -22.25 4.07 -6.58
N TRP A 49 -22.38 3.44 -7.76
CA TRP A 49 -21.40 2.48 -8.25
C TRP A 49 -20.07 3.13 -8.65
N CYS A 50 -20.13 4.32 -9.24
CA CYS A 50 -18.94 5.06 -9.63
C CYS A 50 -18.15 5.57 -8.43
N VAL A 51 -18.85 6.06 -7.38
CA VAL A 51 -18.25 6.46 -6.10
C VAL A 51 -17.59 5.26 -5.43
N PHE A 52 -18.28 4.13 -5.35
CA PHE A 52 -17.71 2.90 -4.78
C PHE A 52 -16.45 2.44 -5.51
N ARG A 53 -16.44 2.51 -6.85
CA ARG A 53 -15.26 2.16 -7.65
C ARG A 53 -14.11 3.16 -7.47
N LEU A 54 -14.39 4.44 -7.26
CA LEU A 54 -13.36 5.44 -6.92
C LEU A 54 -12.72 5.11 -5.57
N GLU A 55 -13.53 4.82 -4.55
CA GLU A 55 -13.04 4.49 -3.21
C GLU A 55 -12.15 3.23 -3.22
N GLN A 56 -12.56 2.18 -3.94
CA GLN A 56 -11.74 0.98 -4.12
C GLN A 56 -10.40 1.25 -4.78
N LEU A 57 -10.39 2.12 -5.80
CA LEU A 57 -9.16 2.53 -6.48
C LEU A 57 -8.25 3.29 -5.51
N HIS A 58 -8.82 4.26 -4.77
CA HIS A 58 -8.09 5.04 -3.79
C HIS A 58 -7.45 4.14 -2.73
N TYR A 59 -8.23 3.23 -2.13
CA TYR A 59 -7.72 2.25 -1.17
C TYR A 59 -6.54 1.45 -1.73
N THR A 60 -6.67 0.91 -2.94
CA THR A 60 -5.63 0.10 -3.59
C THR A 60 -4.36 0.92 -3.84
N MET A 61 -4.49 2.17 -4.27
CA MET A 61 -3.35 3.05 -4.50
C MET A 61 -2.66 3.43 -3.19
N SER A 62 -3.43 3.76 -2.15
CA SER A 62 -2.94 4.10 -0.81
C SER A 62 -2.19 2.92 -0.17
N GLU A 63 -2.73 1.70 -0.24
CA GLU A 63 -2.02 0.51 0.25
C GLU A 63 -0.68 0.29 -0.48
N ARG A 64 -0.64 0.49 -1.79
CA ARG A 64 0.60 0.38 -2.58
C ARG A 64 1.61 1.46 -2.18
N ALA A 65 1.17 2.68 -1.94
CA ALA A 65 2.02 3.77 -1.49
C ALA A 65 2.66 3.47 -0.12
N VAL A 66 1.86 2.99 0.84
CA VAL A 66 2.35 2.59 2.17
C VAL A 66 3.39 1.47 2.07
N ARG A 67 3.16 0.46 1.22
CA ARG A 67 4.13 -0.63 0.99
C ARG A 67 5.45 -0.14 0.42
N ARG A 68 5.45 0.89 -0.43
CA ARG A 68 6.68 1.47 -1.01
C ARG A 68 7.47 2.30 0.01
N GLN A 69 6.78 2.94 0.95
CA GLN A 69 7.42 3.78 1.98
C GLN A 69 8.01 2.97 3.14
N ARG A 70 7.57 1.72 3.33
CA ARG A 70 8.13 0.86 4.38
C ARG A 70 9.60 0.54 4.06
N PRO A 71 10.56 0.88 4.94
CA PRO A 71 11.96 0.53 4.73
C PRO A 71 12.07 -0.98 4.53
N ARG A 72 12.68 -1.41 3.42
CA ARG A 72 13.12 -2.79 3.31
C ARG A 72 14.15 -3.02 4.42
N THR A 73 13.79 -3.77 5.44
CA THR A 73 14.77 -4.32 6.38
C THR A 73 15.80 -5.06 5.53
N PRO A 74 17.11 -4.72 5.61
CA PRO A 74 18.13 -5.47 4.90
C PRO A 74 17.98 -6.95 5.25
N ALA A 75 18.06 -7.81 4.24
CA ALA A 75 18.06 -9.25 4.49
C ALA A 75 19.17 -9.56 5.51
N PRO A 76 18.91 -10.39 6.54
CA PRO A 76 19.94 -10.79 7.47
C PRO A 76 21.11 -11.39 6.68
N ALA A 77 22.34 -11.01 7.06
CA ALA A 77 23.54 -11.50 6.40
C ALA A 77 23.53 -13.03 6.34
N PRO A 78 23.93 -13.63 5.21
CA PRO A 78 24.01 -15.09 5.11
C PRO A 78 24.92 -15.62 6.23
N PRO A 79 24.56 -16.74 6.88
CA PRO A 79 25.38 -17.32 7.93
C PRO A 79 26.78 -17.62 7.37
N ARG A 80 27.82 -17.15 8.07
CA ARG A 80 29.21 -17.43 7.68
C ARG A 80 29.45 -18.94 7.79
N PRO A 81 29.98 -19.61 6.77
CA PRO A 81 30.32 -21.02 6.87
C PRO A 81 31.42 -21.23 7.91
N ILE A 82 31.19 -22.18 8.82
CA ILE A 82 32.15 -22.66 9.80
C ILE A 82 33.13 -23.60 9.07
N THR A 83 34.07 -23.06 8.32
CA THR A 83 35.10 -23.87 7.63
C THR A 83 36.53 -23.49 8.00
N GLN A 84 36.71 -22.69 9.05
CA GLN A 84 38.04 -22.33 9.55
C GLN A 84 38.45 -23.29 10.67
N TRP A 85 38.85 -24.50 10.31
CA TRP A 85 39.62 -25.35 11.23
C TRP A 85 40.96 -24.66 11.47
N LEU A 86 41.27 -24.37 12.75
CA LEU A 86 42.59 -23.90 13.17
C LEU A 86 43.62 -24.99 12.89
N THR A 87 44.29 -24.89 11.75
CA THR A 87 45.39 -25.78 11.37
C THR A 87 46.59 -25.53 12.29
N SER A 88 47.01 -26.61 12.95
CA SER A 88 48.36 -26.87 13.49
C SER A 88 48.94 -25.89 14.52
N VAL A 89 48.76 -26.23 15.80
CA VAL A 89 49.81 -26.00 16.81
C VAL A 89 50.78 -27.19 16.72
N PRO A 90 52.08 -27.01 16.40
CA PRO A 90 53.04 -28.10 16.47
C PRO A 90 53.22 -28.54 17.93
N LEU A 91 52.93 -29.80 18.20
CA LEU A 91 53.10 -30.42 19.52
C LEU A 91 54.56 -30.80 19.70
N ASP A 92 55.46 -29.83 19.85
CA ASP A 92 56.86 -30.11 20.14
C ASP A 92 57.38 -29.21 21.28
N ARG A 93 57.05 -29.61 22.51
CA ARG A 93 57.81 -29.21 23.69
C ARG A 93 57.78 -30.34 24.72
N PRO A 94 58.87 -31.09 24.91
CA PRO A 94 58.96 -32.00 26.04
C PRO A 94 59.07 -31.20 27.35
N PRO A 95 58.47 -31.67 28.46
CA PRO A 95 58.58 -30.99 29.75
C PRO A 95 60.00 -31.16 30.32
N ALA A 96 60.60 -30.05 30.71
CA ALA A 96 61.80 -30.05 31.54
C ALA A 96 61.41 -30.33 33.00
N HIS A 97 61.74 -31.52 33.52
CA HIS A 97 62.08 -31.78 34.92
C HIS A 97 62.31 -33.29 35.16
N VAL A 98 63.53 -33.69 35.52
CA VAL A 98 63.86 -34.41 36.77
C VAL A 98 65.35 -34.11 37.07
N ALA A 99 65.62 -33.93 38.36
CA ALA A 99 66.87 -33.56 39.05
C ALA A 99 68.19 -34.12 38.51
#